data_AF-A0A1V5EAZ6-F1
#
_entry.id   AF-A0A1V5EAZ6-F1
#
_cell.length_a   1.000
_cell.length_b   1.000
_cell.length_c   1.000
_cell.angle_alpha   90.00
_cell.angle_beta   90.00
_cell.angle_gamma   90.00
#
_symmetry.space_group_name_H-M   'P 1'
#
loop_
_entity.id
_entity.type
_entity.pdbx_description
1 polymer ?
#
loop_
_entity_poly.entity_id
_entity_poly.type
_entity_poly.pdbx_seq_one_letter_code
_entity_poly.pdbx_strand_id
1 'polypeptide(L)' 'MKNYEDESCYEFHEKDRADRCFLCAAENAKLFVVRHIETAKLAHLCRDCMGRSFSEYMLDNTRPWRGGPQGNRG' A
#
# COMPACT_ATOMS: atom_id res chain seq x y z
N MET A 1 -12.87 19.37 -3.87
CA MET A 1 -12.91 18.19 -2.98
C MET A 1 -12.16 17.08 -3.69
N LYS A 2 -11.04 16.57 -3.16
CA LYS A 2 -10.31 15.46 -3.80
C LYS A 2 -11.12 14.18 -3.60
N ASN A 3 -11.58 13.57 -4.68
CA ASN A 3 -12.26 12.28 -4.63
C ASN A 3 -11.19 11.19 -4.40
N TYR A 4 -11.04 10.73 -3.16
CA TYR A 4 -10.15 9.61 -2.78
C TYR A 4 -10.62 8.24 -3.32
N GLU A 5 -11.66 8.26 -4.16
CA GLU A 5 -12.23 7.12 -4.87
C GLU A 5 -11.63 6.91 -6.26
N ASP A 6 -10.75 7.82 -6.70
CA ASP A 6 -10.04 7.65 -7.96
C ASP A 6 -9.01 6.52 -7.82
N GLU A 7 -9.32 5.37 -8.40
CA GLU A 7 -8.44 4.18 -8.42
C GLU A 7 -7.06 4.49 -9.00
N SER A 8 -6.91 5.52 -9.85
CA SER A 8 -5.61 5.97 -10.36
C SER A 8 -4.68 6.48 -9.25
N CYS A 9 -5.21 6.90 -8.10
CA CYS A 9 -4.41 7.30 -6.94
C CYS A 9 -3.72 6.11 -6.22
N TYR A 10 -4.02 4.88 -6.61
CA TYR A 10 -3.50 3.64 -6.03
C TYR A 10 -2.71 2.79 -7.03
N GLU A 11 -2.01 3.44 -7.96
CA GLU A 11 -1.14 2.78 -8.92
C GLU A 11 0.05 2.10 -8.22
N PHE A 12 0.25 0.80 -8.48
CA PHE A 12 1.42 0.07 -8.02
C PHE A 12 2.60 0.26 -8.98
N HIS A 13 3.82 0.14 -8.46
CA HIS A 13 5.02 0.09 -9.29
C HIS A 13 4.93 -1.08 -10.28
N GLU A 14 5.33 -0.87 -11.54
CA GLU A 14 5.17 -1.86 -12.63
C GLU A 14 5.88 -3.21 -12.40
N LYS A 15 6.90 -3.19 -11.53
CA LYS A 15 7.69 -4.37 -11.12
C LYS A 15 7.21 -4.99 -9.80
N ASP A 16 6.24 -4.38 -9.15
CA ASP A 16 5.71 -4.86 -7.89
C ASP A 16 4.84 -6.10 -8.07
N ARG A 17 4.89 -6.98 -7.07
CA ARG A 17 4.09 -8.20 -7.04
C ARG A 17 3.61 -8.46 -5.62
N ALA A 18 2.32 -8.75 -5.47
CA ALA A 18 1.69 -8.95 -4.17
C ALA A 18 2.16 -10.23 -3.42
N ASP A 19 2.96 -11.09 -4.06
CA ASP A 19 3.48 -12.34 -3.50
C ASP A 19 4.87 -12.21 -2.85
N ARG A 20 5.58 -11.09 -3.09
CA ARG A 20 6.98 -10.91 -2.64
C ARG A 20 7.29 -9.47 -2.27
N CYS A 21 8.31 -9.29 -1.44
CA CYS A 21 8.83 -7.96 -1.13
C CYS A 21 9.42 -7.30 -2.38
N PHE A 22 9.02 -6.07 -2.67
CA PHE A 22 9.52 -5.26 -3.79
C PHE A 22 11.04 -5.06 -3.76
N LEU A 23 11.63 -4.90 -2.56
CA LEU A 23 13.06 -4.58 -2.42
C LEU A 23 13.96 -5.82 -2.36
N CYS A 24 13.56 -6.88 -1.66
CA CYS A 24 14.41 -8.06 -1.46
C CYS A 24 13.93 -9.32 -2.19
N ALA A 25 12.80 -9.25 -2.92
CA ALA A 25 12.16 -10.35 -3.63
C ALA A 25 11.78 -11.58 -2.76
N ALA A 26 11.93 -11.50 -1.44
CA ALA A 26 11.54 -12.58 -0.54
C ALA A 26 10.02 -12.76 -0.54
N GLU A 27 9.59 -14.00 -0.74
CA GLU A 27 8.20 -14.40 -0.56
C GLU A 27 7.85 -14.30 0.93
N ASN A 28 6.73 -13.67 1.24
CA ASN A 28 6.30 -13.50 2.63
C ASN A 28 4.78 -13.55 2.71
N ALA A 29 4.26 -14.27 3.70
CA ALA A 29 2.82 -14.36 3.92
C ALA A 29 2.20 -13.02 4.36
N LYS A 30 3.01 -12.07 4.87
CA LYS A 30 2.55 -10.76 5.32
C LYS A 30 3.42 -9.65 4.74
N LEU A 31 2.90 -9.00 3.70
CA LEU A 31 3.49 -7.82 3.10
C LEU A 31 2.63 -6.60 3.43
N PHE A 32 3.28 -5.46 3.63
CA PHE A 32 2.64 -4.17 3.84
C PHE A 32 2.54 -3.45 2.52
N VAL A 33 1.36 -2.88 2.23
CA VAL A 33 1.21 -1.93 1.13
C VAL A 33 1.74 -0.59 1.62
N VAL A 34 2.78 -0.12 0.96
CA VAL A 34 3.42 1.17 1.24
C VAL A 34 3.38 2.05 0.00
N ARG A 35 3.46 3.35 0.20
CA ARG A 35 3.60 4.36 -0.84
C ARG A 35 5.04 4.87 -0.88
N HIS A 36 5.67 4.77 -2.04
CA HIS A 36 6.96 5.40 -2.30
C HIS A 36 6.77 6.92 -2.36
N ILE A 37 7.56 7.66 -1.59
CA ILE A 37 7.34 9.10 -1.37
C ILE A 37 7.57 9.90 -2.67
N GLU A 38 8.63 9.58 -3.41
CA GLU A 38 9.02 10.34 -4.59
C GLU A 38 8.06 10.14 -5.77
N THR A 39 7.68 8.88 -6.03
CA THR A 39 6.88 8.53 -7.22
C THR A 39 5.38 8.44 -6.92
N ALA A 40 4.99 8.52 -5.65
CA ALA A 40 3.64 8.24 -5.14
C ALA A 40 3.09 6.85 -5.49
N LYS A 41 3.88 5.94 -6.08
CA LYS A 41 3.44 4.58 -6.44
C LYS A 41 3.41 3.67 -5.22
N LEU A 42 2.50 2.70 -5.25
CA LEU A 42 2.39 1.67 -4.23
C LEU A 42 3.35 0.50 -4.48
N ALA A 43 3.77 -0.17 -3.41
CA ALA A 43 4.57 -1.38 -3.45
C ALA A 43 4.29 -2.26 -2.23
N HIS A 44 4.62 -3.55 -2.32
CA HIS A 44 4.53 -4.51 -1.22
C HIS A 44 5.89 -4.69 -0.55
N LEU A 45 6.03 -4.38 0.74
CA LEU A 45 7.27 -4.58 1.49
C LEU A 45 7.11 -5.56 2.66
N CYS A 46 8.15 -6.36 2.90
CA CYS A 46 8.25 -7.10 4.14
C CYS A 46 8.60 -6.16 5.31
N ARG A 47 8.36 -6.62 6.54
CA ARG A 47 8.66 -5.87 7.78
C ARG A 47 10.07 -5.29 7.81
N ASP A 48 11.08 -6.09 7.45
CA ASP A 48 12.47 -5.68 7.59
C ASP A 48 12.90 -4.65 6.56
N CYS A 49 12.35 -4.72 5.34
CA CYS A 49 12.61 -3.73 4.30
C CYS A 49 11.89 -2.43 4.63
N MET A 50 10.61 -2.51 5.01
CA MET A 50 9.83 -1.35 5.43
C MET A 50 10.50 -0.60 6.59
N GLY A 51 11.02 -1.30 7.60
CA GLY A 51 11.71 -0.65 8.73
C GLY A 51 13.01 0.03 8.33
N ARG A 52 13.72 -0.51 7.32
CA ARG A 52 14.99 0.04 6.81
C ARG A 52 14.79 1.20 5.84
N SER A 53 13.68 1.26 5.12
CA SER A 53 13.40 2.28 4.10
C SER A 53 12.28 3.27 4.50
N PHE A 54 12.08 3.50 5.81
CA PHE A 54 11.02 4.38 6.32
C PHE A 54 11.13 5.84 5.84
N SER A 55 12.32 6.29 5.44
CA SER A 55 12.52 7.63 4.85
C SER A 55 12.08 7.73 3.38
N GLU A 56 11.86 6.60 2.71
CA GLU A 56 11.53 6.51 1.27
C GLU A 56 10.10 5.99 1.06
N TYR A 57 9.57 5.24 2.03
CA TYR A 57 8.28 4.57 1.95
C TYR A 57 7.42 4.85 3.19
N MET A 58 6.14 5.10 2.98
CA MET A 58 5.14 5.31 4.03
C MET A 58 4.04 4.26 3.96
N LEU A 59 3.46 3.85 5.10
CA LEU A 59 2.25 3.00 5.07
C LEU A 59 1.10 3.73 4.38
N ASP A 60 0.48 3.07 3.39
CA ASP A 60 -0.67 3.62 2.69
C ASP A 60 -1.97 3.31 3.46
N ASN A 61 -2.36 4.22 4.36
CA ASN A 61 -3.62 4.15 5.10
C ASN A 61 -4.72 5.05 4.51
N THR A 62 -4.54 5.51 3.27
CA THR A 62 -5.48 6.46 2.64
C THR A 62 -6.64 5.78 1.92
N ARG A 63 -6.58 4.45 1.75
CA ARG A 63 -7.70 3.69 1.17
C ARG A 63 -8.94 3.77 2.06
N PRO A 64 -10.13 4.02 1.50
CA PRO A 64 -11.38 3.98 2.26
C PRO A 64 -11.55 2.64 2.97
N TRP A 65 -11.87 2.69 4.26
CA TRP A 65 -12.25 1.51 5.02
C TRP A 65 -13.61 0.99 4.53
N ARG A 66 -13.60 -0.05 3.68
CA ARG A 66 -14.84 -0.69 3.19
C ARG A 66 -15.52 -1.60 4.25
N GLY A 67 -15.02 -1.64 5.48
CA GLY A 67 -15.46 -2.53 6.57
C GLY A 67 -16.08 -1.85 7.80
N GLY A 68 -16.51 -0.59 7.70
CA GLY A 68 -17.31 0.05 8.77
C GLY A 68 -18.71 -0.59 8.90
N PRO A 69 -19.41 -0.45 10.05
CA PRO A 69 -20.71 -1.07 10.25
C PRO A 69 -21.63 -0.71 9.09
N GLN A 70 -22.18 -1.73 8.44
CA GLN A 70 -23.28 -1.57 7.51
C GLN A 70 -24.42 -0.97 8.32
N GLY A 71 -24.53 0.36 8.29
CA GLY A 71 -25.59 1.09 8.95
C GLY A 71 -26.90 0.50 8.48
N ASN A 72 -27.57 -0.21 9.38
CA ASN A 72 -28.93 -0.67 9.27
C ASN A 72 -29.79 0.58 9.05
N ARG A 73 -29.99 0.95 7.78
CA ARG A 73 -30.99 1.94 7.40
C ARG A 73 -32.29 1.15 7.31
N GLY A 74 -33.08 1.26 8.37
CA GLY A 74 -34.43 0.69 8.46
C GLY A 74 -35.39 1.30 7.46
#